data_AF-E4TZU3-F1
#
_entry.id   AF-E4TZU3-F1
#
_cell.length_a   1.000
_cell.length_b   1.000
_cell.length_c   1.000
_cell.angle_alpha   90.00
_cell.angle_beta   90.00
_cell.angle_gamma   90.00
#
_symmetry.space_group_name_H-M   'P 1'
#
loop_
_entity.id
_entity.type
_entity.pdbx_description
1 polymer ?
#
loop_
_entity_poly.entity_id
_entity_poly.type
_entity_poly.pdbx_seq_one_letter_code
_entity_poly.pdbx_strand_id
1 'polypeptide(L)'
;MNENLRSEILKHARNAFERACTLRENERIEVYLFDGTVKTSDVLGEEEKIVYSPNRILCYQVWGHDYLEEEIRAWIDQARLEINPKPLEESILETLDKVAKSKGITTEEVSSYEVFANLRMDQLEQIEHAIIEYWWDNKEVENAKSLALDQINEALKGL
;
A
#
# COMPACT_ATOMS: atom_id res chain seq x y z
N MET A 1 13.57 -13.72 22.70
CA MET A 1 13.53 -12.70 21.62
C MET A 1 12.86 -11.47 22.20
N ASN A 2 13.43 -10.27 22.06
CA ASN A 2 12.85 -9.07 22.68
C ASN A 2 11.57 -8.69 21.92
N GLU A 3 10.40 -9.06 22.45
CA GLU A 3 9.09 -8.79 21.83
C GLU A 3 8.88 -7.29 21.55
N ASN A 4 9.48 -6.43 22.37
CA ASN A 4 9.44 -4.98 22.17
C ASN A 4 10.16 -4.57 20.88
N LEU A 5 11.32 -5.16 20.57
CA LEU A 5 12.08 -4.86 19.35
C LEU A 5 11.31 -5.33 18.11
N ARG A 6 10.75 -6.53 18.14
CA ARG A 6 9.94 -7.05 17.02
C ARG A 6 8.73 -6.16 16.74
N SER A 7 8.03 -5.72 17.79
CA SER A 7 6.89 -4.81 17.69
C SER A 7 7.30 -3.45 17.11
N GLU A 8 8.45 -2.92 17.54
CA GLU A 8 9.00 -1.67 17.02
C GLU A 8 9.35 -1.78 15.53
N ILE A 9 10.06 -2.84 15.11
CA ILE A 9 10.37 -3.08 13.70
C ILE A 9 9.09 -3.21 12.88
N LEU A 10 8.07 -3.93 13.37
CA LEU A 10 6.81 -4.09 12.66
C LEU A 10 6.07 -2.76 12.47
N LYS A 11 6.12 -1.85 13.45
CA LYS A 11 5.57 -0.49 13.31
C LYS A 11 6.28 0.28 12.20
N HIS A 12 7.61 0.21 12.13
CA HIS A 12 8.37 0.81 11.05
C HIS A 12 8.08 0.16 9.68
N ALA A 13 7.87 -1.16 9.66
CA ALA A 13 7.49 -1.90 8.45
C ALA A 13 6.11 -1.45 7.94
N ARG A 14 5.12 -1.24 8.82
CA ARG A 14 3.82 -0.67 8.45
C ARG A 14 3.98 0.68 7.77
N ASN A 15 4.70 1.61 8.39
CA ASN A 15 4.92 2.94 7.83
C ASN A 15 5.68 2.90 6.50
N ALA A 16 6.66 1.99 6.37
CA ALA A 16 7.39 1.79 5.12
C ALA A 16 6.48 1.26 4.01
N PHE A 17 5.60 0.30 4.33
CA PHE A 17 4.61 -0.25 3.42
C PHE A 17 3.61 0.82 2.94
N GLU A 18 3.03 1.59 3.86
CA GLU A 18 2.13 2.71 3.52
C GLU A 18 2.81 3.70 2.57
N ARG A 19 4.06 4.04 2.84
CA ARG A 19 4.82 4.94 1.96
C ARG A 19 5.11 4.30 0.61
N ALA A 20 5.44 3.01 0.56
CA ALA A 20 5.72 2.28 -0.68
C ALA A 20 4.52 2.24 -1.63
N CYS A 21 3.29 2.24 -1.11
CA CYS A 21 2.09 2.37 -1.93
C CYS A 21 2.02 3.68 -2.76
N THR A 22 2.84 4.68 -2.42
CA THR A 22 2.95 5.96 -3.16
C THR A 22 4.24 6.09 -3.97
N LEU A 23 4.96 4.98 -4.19
CA LEU A 23 6.23 4.95 -4.92
C LEU A 23 6.11 4.16 -6.23
N ARG A 24 7.07 4.37 -7.13
CA ARG A 24 7.21 3.58 -8.36
C ARG A 24 7.71 2.17 -8.06
N GLU A 25 7.45 1.22 -8.94
CA GLU A 25 7.83 -0.19 -8.74
C GLU A 25 9.35 -0.40 -8.59
N ASN A 26 10.17 0.49 -9.16
CA ASN A 26 11.63 0.43 -9.08
C ASN A 26 12.23 1.22 -7.90
N GLU A 27 11.37 1.74 -7.03
CA GLU A 27 11.73 2.40 -5.79
C GLU A 27 11.40 1.48 -4.61
N ARG A 28 12.17 1.56 -3.53
CA ARG A 28 11.91 0.75 -2.32
C ARG A 28 12.27 1.49 -1.05
N ILE A 29 11.79 0.95 0.06
CA ILE A 29 12.14 1.36 1.41
C ILE A 29 12.62 0.13 2.18
N GLU A 30 13.70 0.31 2.93
CA GLU A 30 14.29 -0.71 3.79
C GLU A 30 14.16 -0.30 5.26
N VAL A 31 13.76 -1.24 6.11
CA VAL A 31 13.80 -1.12 7.57
C VAL A 31 14.89 -2.04 8.10
N TYR A 32 15.80 -1.48 8.88
CA TYR A 32 16.98 -2.18 9.34
C TYR A 32 17.33 -1.81 10.79
N LEU A 33 18.07 -2.68 11.46
CA LEU A 33 18.71 -2.37 12.74
C LEU A 33 20.07 -1.75 12.48
N PHE A 34 20.42 -0.70 13.22
CA PHE A 34 21.77 -0.13 13.27
C PHE A 34 22.17 0.07 14.72
N ASP A 35 23.19 -0.67 15.16
CA ASP A 35 23.64 -0.73 16.57
C ASP A 35 22.46 -0.97 17.54
N GLY A 36 21.56 -1.90 17.17
CA GLY A 36 20.38 -2.27 17.98
C GLY A 36 19.21 -1.29 17.91
N THR A 37 19.31 -0.20 17.15
CA THR A 37 18.23 0.79 16.96
C THR A 37 17.53 0.59 15.63
N VAL A 38 16.19 0.64 15.60
CA VAL A 38 15.41 0.55 14.35
C VAL A 38 15.58 1.82 13.52
N LYS A 39 15.85 1.66 12.23
CA LYS A 39 15.98 2.72 11.23
C LYS A 39 15.18 2.38 9.99
N THR A 40 14.72 3.41 9.30
CA THR A 40 14.08 3.31 7.98
C THR A 40 14.94 4.10 7.01
N SER A 41 15.17 3.56 5.82
CA SER A 41 15.89 4.27 4.77
C SER A 41 15.07 5.45 4.22
N ASP A 42 15.74 6.33 3.47
CA ASP A 42 15.06 7.13 2.47
C ASP A 42 14.54 6.24 1.33
N VAL A 43 13.88 6.83 0.34
CA VAL A 43 13.48 6.10 -0.88
C VAL A 43 14.74 5.75 -1.65
N LEU A 44 14.90 4.46 -1.95
CA LEU A 44 16.05 3.93 -2.67
C LEU A 44 15.61 3.48 -4.06
N GLY A 45 16.31 3.93 -5.10
CA GLY A 45 16.17 3.39 -6.45
C GLY A 45 16.80 2.00 -6.57
N GLU A 46 16.43 1.26 -7.63
CA GLU A 46 16.88 -0.12 -7.91
C GLU A 46 18.39 -0.35 -7.77
N GLU A 47 19.20 0.61 -8.21
CA GLU A 47 20.67 0.50 -8.21
C GLU A 47 21.34 0.94 -6.89
N GLU A 48 20.60 1.64 -6.01
CA GLU A 48 21.14 2.11 -4.75
C GLU A 48 21.28 0.95 -3.76
N LYS A 49 22.42 0.86 -3.06
CA LYS A 49 22.70 -0.26 -2.15
C LYS A 49 23.10 0.23 -0.77
N ILE A 50 22.43 -0.29 0.25
CA ILE A 50 22.89 -0.19 1.64
C ILE A 50 23.90 -1.31 1.90
N VAL A 51 25.08 -0.94 2.41
CA VAL A 51 26.06 -1.93 2.86
C VAL A 51 25.62 -2.46 4.23
N TYR A 52 25.35 -3.75 4.30
CA TYR A 52 24.99 -4.47 5.52
C TYR A 52 26.22 -5.07 6.19
N SER A 53 26.18 -5.16 7.52
CA SER A 53 27.30 -5.54 8.39
C SER A 53 26.78 -6.19 9.67
N PRO A 54 27.61 -6.78 10.54
CA PRO A 54 27.13 -7.38 11.79
C PRO A 54 26.38 -6.39 12.70
N ASN A 55 26.64 -5.09 12.57
CA ASN A 55 25.95 -4.03 13.30
C ASN A 55 24.86 -3.32 12.48
N ARG A 56 24.64 -3.72 11.22
CA ARG A 56 23.55 -3.26 10.37
C ARG A 56 22.82 -4.44 9.74
N ILE A 57 21.59 -4.71 10.17
CA ILE A 57 20.84 -5.91 9.77
C ILE A 57 19.54 -5.49 9.09
N LEU A 58 19.34 -5.90 7.83
CA LEU A 58 18.08 -5.72 7.12
C LEU A 58 16.98 -6.53 7.82
N CYS A 59 15.86 -5.89 8.15
CA CYS A 59 14.74 -6.54 8.81
C CYS A 59 13.49 -6.61 7.94
N TYR A 60 13.30 -5.66 7.02
CA TYR A 60 12.18 -5.65 6.10
C TYR A 60 12.52 -4.79 4.88
N GLN A 61 12.12 -5.23 3.69
CA GLN A 61 12.14 -4.42 2.48
C GLN A 61 10.79 -4.46 1.79
N VAL A 62 10.42 -3.35 1.17
CA VAL A 62 9.19 -3.23 0.38
C VAL A 62 9.44 -2.34 -0.82
N TRP A 63 8.99 -2.80 -1.99
CA TRP A 63 9.05 -2.09 -3.26
C TRP A 63 7.77 -1.29 -3.49
N GLY A 64 7.84 -0.26 -4.34
CA GLY A 64 6.70 0.57 -4.66
C GLY A 64 5.61 -0.17 -5.43
N HIS A 65 4.41 0.41 -5.45
CA HIS A 65 3.21 -0.17 -6.05
C HIS A 65 2.59 0.73 -7.13
N ASP A 66 3.41 1.49 -7.85
CA ASP A 66 3.01 2.45 -8.90
C ASP A 66 1.76 3.28 -8.55
N TYR A 67 1.79 3.90 -7.37
CA TYR A 67 0.71 4.76 -6.87
C TYR A 67 -0.67 4.08 -6.76
N LEU A 68 -0.70 2.74 -6.63
CA LEU A 68 -1.92 1.93 -6.52
C LEU A 68 -2.92 2.14 -7.67
N GLU A 69 -2.48 2.59 -8.85
CA GLU A 69 -3.41 2.98 -9.91
C GLU A 69 -4.31 1.80 -10.35
N GLU A 70 -3.72 0.62 -10.56
CA GLU A 70 -4.45 -0.59 -10.93
C GLU A 70 -5.41 -1.02 -9.82
N GLU A 71 -4.99 -0.94 -8.56
CA GLU A 71 -5.79 -1.29 -7.40
C GLU A 71 -6.98 -0.34 -7.20
N ILE A 72 -6.78 0.96 -7.39
CA ILE A 72 -7.84 1.97 -7.33
C ILE A 72 -8.85 1.69 -8.45
N ARG A 73 -8.39 1.36 -9.65
CA ARG A 73 -9.29 0.97 -10.76
C ARG A 73 -10.07 -0.30 -10.46
N ALA A 74 -9.41 -1.33 -9.90
CA ALA A 74 -10.09 -2.55 -9.45
C ALA A 74 -11.13 -2.26 -8.36
N TRP A 75 -10.85 -1.33 -7.44
CA TRP A 75 -11.80 -0.89 -6.41
C TRP A 75 -13.00 -0.17 -7.01
N ILE A 76 -12.78 0.70 -8.02
CA ILE A 76 -13.85 1.35 -8.77
C ILE A 76 -14.75 0.31 -9.45
N ASP A 77 -14.17 -0.71 -10.08
CA ASP A 77 -14.92 -1.77 -10.73
C ASP A 77 -15.72 -2.60 -9.72
N GLN A 78 -15.14 -2.91 -8.57
CA GLN A 78 -15.83 -3.58 -7.47
C GLN A 78 -17.00 -2.76 -6.93
N ALA A 79 -16.84 -1.45 -6.77
CA ALA A 79 -17.90 -0.55 -6.28
C ALA A 79 -19.17 -0.60 -7.16
N ARG A 80 -19.02 -0.85 -8.47
CA ARG A 80 -20.14 -1.00 -9.42
C ARG A 80 -20.97 -2.27 -9.19
N LEU A 81 -20.38 -3.28 -8.56
CA LEU A 81 -21.03 -4.56 -8.30
C LEU A 81 -21.72 -4.61 -6.93
N GLU A 82 -21.46 -3.62 -6.08
CA GLU A 82 -21.95 -3.58 -4.70
C GLU A 82 -23.45 -3.23 -4.66
N ILE A 83 -24.26 -4.15 -4.12
CA ILE A 83 -25.72 -3.95 -4.01
C ILE A 83 -26.07 -2.89 -2.94
N ASN A 84 -25.23 -2.78 -1.90
CA ASN A 84 -25.38 -1.82 -0.82
C ASN A 84 -24.04 -1.11 -0.57
N PRO A 85 -23.68 -0.13 -1.43
CA PRO A 85 -22.40 0.55 -1.37
C PRO A 85 -22.22 1.26 -0.02
N LYS A 86 -21.01 1.23 0.53
CA LYS A 86 -20.68 2.05 1.70
C LYS A 86 -20.39 3.49 1.22
N PRO A 87 -20.22 4.47 2.13
CA PRO A 87 -20.06 5.86 1.75
C PRO A 87 -18.93 6.14 0.74
N LEU A 88 -17.85 5.34 0.78
CA LEU A 88 -16.76 5.47 -0.19
C LEU A 88 -17.20 5.01 -1.58
N GLU A 89 -17.81 3.83 -1.68
CA GLU A 89 -18.34 3.31 -2.94
C GLU A 89 -19.46 4.21 -3.50
N GLU A 90 -20.34 4.76 -2.66
CA GLU A 90 -21.35 5.75 -3.06
C GLU A 90 -20.70 6.97 -3.71
N SER A 91 -19.62 7.49 -3.12
CA SER A 91 -18.86 8.64 -3.64
C SER A 91 -18.21 8.34 -5.01
N ILE A 92 -17.75 7.11 -5.23
CA ILE A 92 -17.26 6.64 -6.54
C ILE A 92 -18.40 6.60 -7.56
N LEU A 93 -19.55 6.03 -7.19
CA LEU A 93 -20.73 5.94 -8.06
C LEU A 93 -21.29 7.32 -8.43
N GLU A 94 -21.24 8.30 -7.53
CA GLU A 94 -21.58 9.69 -7.87
C GLU A 94 -20.64 10.30 -8.92
N THR A 95 -19.36 9.93 -8.88
CA THR A 95 -18.35 10.40 -9.85
C THR A 95 -18.61 9.78 -11.21
N LEU A 96 -18.88 8.46 -11.23
CA LEU A 96 -19.32 7.71 -12.40
C LEU A 96 -20.54 8.36 -13.07
N ASP A 97 -21.58 8.67 -12.28
CA ASP A 97 -22.79 9.34 -12.74
C ASP A 97 -22.51 10.71 -13.39
N LYS A 98 -21.62 11.50 -12.78
CA LYS A 98 -21.23 12.82 -13.31
C LYS A 98 -20.51 12.68 -14.65
N VAL A 99 -19.59 11.73 -14.76
CA VAL A 99 -18.87 11.47 -16.01
C VAL A 99 -19.84 11.01 -17.10
N ALA A 100 -20.72 10.05 -16.81
CA ALA A 100 -21.73 9.55 -17.75
C ALA A 100 -22.64 10.69 -18.26
N LYS A 101 -23.19 11.50 -17.33
CA LYS A 101 -24.04 12.66 -17.67
C LYS A 101 -23.31 13.70 -18.52
N SER A 102 -22.04 13.96 -18.24
CA SER A 102 -21.25 14.93 -19.01
C SER A 102 -21.02 14.51 -20.46
N LYS A 103 -21.04 13.20 -20.74
CA LYS A 103 -20.80 12.61 -22.06
C LYS A 103 -22.06 12.17 -22.78
N GLY A 104 -23.20 12.14 -22.09
CA GLY A 104 -24.47 11.67 -22.66
C GLY A 104 -24.50 10.17 -22.94
N ILE A 105 -23.74 9.40 -22.18
CA ILE A 105 -23.64 7.93 -22.26
C ILE A 105 -24.20 7.29 -20.98
N THR A 106 -24.37 5.98 -20.95
CA THR A 106 -24.77 5.28 -19.72
C THR A 106 -23.56 5.03 -18.81
N THR A 107 -23.82 4.71 -17.54
CA THR A 107 -22.74 4.46 -16.55
C THR A 107 -21.96 3.19 -16.88
N GLU A 108 -22.59 2.21 -17.53
CA GLU A 108 -21.92 0.98 -17.99
C GLU A 108 -20.88 1.23 -19.10
N GLU A 109 -21.02 2.34 -19.83
CA GLU A 109 -20.10 2.73 -20.91
C GLU A 109 -18.89 3.52 -20.42
N VAL A 110 -18.90 4.01 -19.18
CA VAL A 110 -17.77 4.76 -18.59
C VAL A 110 -16.73 3.76 -18.09
N SER A 111 -15.48 3.90 -18.53
CA SER A 111 -14.37 3.07 -18.05
C SER A 111 -13.91 3.45 -16.63
N SER A 112 -13.30 2.51 -15.91
CA SER A 112 -12.68 2.80 -14.60
C SER A 112 -11.55 3.83 -14.69
N TYR A 113 -10.84 3.89 -15.82
CA TYR A 113 -9.86 4.95 -16.12
C TYR A 113 -10.48 6.35 -16.11
N GLU A 114 -11.66 6.50 -16.70
CA GLU A 114 -12.33 7.79 -16.75
C GLU A 114 -12.86 8.22 -15.39
N VAL A 115 -13.35 7.26 -14.59
CA VAL A 115 -13.73 7.54 -13.20
C VAL A 115 -12.50 7.97 -12.40
N PHE A 116 -11.42 7.19 -12.46
CA PHE A 116 -10.15 7.48 -11.79
C PHE A 116 -9.64 8.89 -12.09
N ALA A 117 -9.59 9.27 -13.38
CA ALA A 117 -9.15 10.58 -13.82
C ALA A 117 -10.06 11.74 -13.35
N ASN A 118 -11.28 11.45 -12.86
CA ASN A 118 -12.24 12.43 -12.37
C ASN A 118 -12.48 12.34 -10.86
N LEU A 119 -11.79 11.45 -10.14
CA LEU A 119 -11.83 11.42 -8.69
C LEU A 119 -11.17 12.68 -8.12
N ARG A 120 -11.74 13.19 -7.03
CA ARG A 120 -11.13 14.26 -6.24
C ARG A 120 -10.00 13.67 -5.38
N MET A 121 -9.04 14.51 -4.99
CA MET A 121 -7.93 14.10 -4.13
C MET A 121 -8.41 13.47 -2.81
N ASP A 122 -9.47 14.01 -2.19
CA ASP A 122 -10.03 13.43 -0.95
C ASP A 122 -10.61 12.02 -1.16
N GLN A 123 -11.11 11.71 -2.35
CA GLN A 123 -11.60 10.39 -2.68
C GLN A 123 -10.44 9.43 -2.94
N LEU A 124 -9.41 9.87 -3.68
CA LEU A 124 -8.21 9.08 -3.92
C LEU A 124 -7.53 8.67 -2.61
N GLU A 125 -7.28 9.61 -1.71
CA GLU A 125 -6.68 9.34 -0.39
C GLU A 125 -7.51 8.32 0.43
N GLN A 126 -8.85 8.39 0.36
CA GLN A 126 -9.72 7.44 1.06
C GLN A 126 -9.66 6.03 0.46
N ILE A 127 -9.59 5.92 -0.88
CA ILE A 127 -9.46 4.63 -1.56
C ILE A 127 -8.09 4.03 -1.27
N GLU A 128 -7.01 4.83 -1.37
CA GLU A 128 -5.65 4.40 -1.03
C GLU A 128 -5.59 3.85 0.40
N HIS A 129 -6.11 4.59 1.38
CA HIS A 129 -6.17 4.11 2.77
C HIS A 129 -6.98 2.81 2.90
N ALA A 130 -8.12 2.68 2.22
CA ALA A 130 -8.92 1.46 2.26
C ALA A 130 -8.17 0.25 1.69
N ILE A 131 -7.45 0.43 0.58
CA ILE A 131 -6.59 -0.59 -0.03
C ILE A 131 -5.46 -0.98 0.92
N ILE A 132 -4.76 0.01 1.48
CA ILE A 132 -3.60 -0.18 2.36
C ILE A 132 -3.98 -0.89 3.67
N GLU A 133 -5.15 -0.57 4.25
CA GLU A 133 -5.70 -1.26 5.41
C GLU A 133 -6.10 -2.70 5.06
N TYR A 134 -6.76 -2.88 3.93
CA TYR A 134 -7.13 -4.22 3.44
C TYR A 134 -5.88 -5.08 3.23
N TRP A 135 -4.88 -4.61 2.49
CA TRP A 135 -3.66 -5.38 2.22
C TRP A 135 -2.85 -5.73 3.46
N TRP A 136 -2.90 -4.92 4.51
CA TRP A 136 -2.11 -5.16 5.70
C TRP A 136 -2.77 -6.11 6.69
N ASP A 137 -4.07 -5.99 6.91
CA ASP A 137 -4.77 -6.74 7.96
C ASP A 137 -5.81 -7.75 7.43
N ASN A 138 -5.91 -7.96 6.11
CA ASN A 138 -6.79 -8.99 5.54
C ASN A 138 -6.47 -10.37 6.11
N LYS A 139 -7.45 -11.02 6.73
CA LYS A 139 -7.29 -12.28 7.47
C LYS A 139 -7.57 -13.52 6.62
N GLU A 140 -8.05 -13.36 5.39
CA GLU A 140 -8.50 -14.46 4.53
C GLU A 140 -7.40 -15.00 3.61
N VAL A 141 -6.35 -14.20 3.38
CA VAL A 141 -5.20 -14.53 2.54
C VAL A 141 -3.89 -14.09 3.21
N GLU A 142 -2.76 -14.57 2.70
CA GLU A 142 -1.45 -14.01 3.04
C GLU A 142 -1.46 -12.49 2.77
N ASN A 143 -1.05 -11.70 3.76
CA ASN A 143 -1.18 -10.25 3.74
C ASN A 143 0.17 -9.57 3.93
N ALA A 144 0.24 -8.26 3.71
CA ALA A 144 1.50 -7.52 3.79
C ALA A 144 2.14 -7.61 5.18
N LYS A 145 1.34 -7.70 6.24
CA LYS A 145 1.82 -7.84 7.62
C LYS A 145 2.43 -9.22 7.89
N SER A 146 1.86 -10.30 7.37
CA SER A 146 2.42 -11.65 7.52
C SER A 146 3.74 -11.76 6.77
N LEU A 147 3.80 -11.23 5.54
CA LEU A 147 5.03 -11.15 4.75
C LEU A 147 6.11 -10.32 5.47
N ALA A 148 5.74 -9.18 6.05
CA ALA A 148 6.66 -8.36 6.84
C ALA A 148 7.16 -9.12 8.08
N LEU A 149 6.25 -9.78 8.80
CA LEU A 149 6.60 -10.57 9.98
C LEU A 149 7.57 -11.71 9.65
N ASP A 150 7.43 -12.36 8.50
CA ASP A 150 8.32 -13.43 8.08
C ASP A 150 9.74 -12.93 7.82
N GLN A 151 9.89 -11.82 7.08
CA GLN A 151 11.20 -11.17 6.88
C GLN A 151 11.83 -10.74 8.21
N ILE A 152 11.04 -10.11 9.10
CA ILE A 152 11.52 -9.65 10.41
C ILE A 152 11.97 -10.84 11.26
N ASN A 153 11.17 -11.91 11.31
CA ASN A 153 11.49 -13.10 12.09
C ASN A 153 12.75 -13.80 11.55
N GLU A 154 12.94 -13.83 10.24
CA GLU A 154 14.16 -14.36 9.61
C GLU A 154 15.39 -13.54 10.00
N ALA A 155 15.31 -12.21 9.88
CA ALA A 155 16.39 -11.31 10.27
C ALA A 155 16.78 -11.44 11.75
N LEU A 156 15.79 -11.55 12.64
CA LEU A 156 16.01 -11.68 14.08
C LEU A 156 16.50 -13.07 14.51
N LYS A 157 16.33 -14.12 13.71
CA LYS A 157 16.94 -15.44 14.00
C LYS A 157 18.47 -15.40 13.89
N GLY A 158 19.01 -14.44 13.14
CA GLY A 158 20.45 -14.26 12.96
C GLY A 158 21.16 -13.48 14.08
N LEU A 159 20.41 -12.98 15.07
CA LEU A 159 20.89 -12.25 16.24
C LEU A 159 21.05 -13.16 17.46
#